data_AF-A0A3N5J9F0-F1
#
_entry.id   AF-A0A3N5J9F0-F1
#
_cell.length_a   1.000
_cell.length_b   1.000
_cell.length_c   1.000
_cell.angle_alpha   90.00
_cell.angle_beta   90.00
_cell.angle_gamma   90.00
#
_symmetry.space_group_name_H-M   'P 1'
#
loop_
_entity.id
_entity.type
_entity.pdbx_description
1 polymer ?
#
loop_
_entity_poly.entity_id
_entity_poly.type
_entity_poly.pdbx_seq_one_letter_code
_entity_poly.pdbx_strand_id
1 'polypeptide(L)'
;MINLLRTRWSQGYRTIAYPNKPPVIPDRFRGRPLIDGAKCVADCSKCADACPTGAIVNLVSSQPQIDLGRCLFCMDCTEACPYGAVHHHP
;
A
#
# COMPACT_ATOMS: atom_id res chain seq x y z
N MET A 1 1.35 41.73 -16.83
CA MET A 1 2.31 41.24 -15.81
C MET A 1 1.81 41.40 -14.37
N ILE A 2 1.37 42.60 -13.94
CA ILE A 2 0.97 42.89 -12.55
C ILE A 2 -0.16 41.98 -12.03
N ASN A 3 -1.15 41.69 -12.86
CA ASN A 3 -2.25 40.79 -12.48
C ASN A 3 -1.76 39.39 -12.12
N LEU A 4 -0.69 38.91 -12.78
CA LEU A 4 -0.11 37.60 -12.51
C LEU A 4 0.59 37.58 -11.13
N LEU A 5 1.30 38.66 -10.79
CA LEU A 5 1.92 38.82 -9.47
C LEU A 5 0.87 38.93 -8.35
N ARG A 6 -0.21 39.70 -8.57
CA ARG A 6 -1.32 39.82 -7.62
C ARG A 6 -2.02 38.47 -7.39
N THR A 7 -2.24 37.70 -8.45
CA THR A 7 -2.81 36.35 -8.35
C THR A 7 -1.88 35.38 -7.62
N ARG A 8 -0.57 35.44 -7.84
CA ARG A 8 0.38 34.59 -7.08
C ARG A 8 0.36 34.92 -5.59
N TRP A 9 0.31 36.20 -5.24
CA TRP A 9 0.22 36.62 -3.84
C TRP A 9 -1.06 36.12 -3.17
N SER A 10 -2.22 36.26 -3.83
CA SER A 10 -3.49 35.79 -3.25
C SER A 10 -3.57 34.27 -3.12
N GLN A 11 -2.91 33.52 -4.01
CA GLN A 11 -2.86 32.07 -3.94
C GLN A 11 -1.94 31.55 -2.83
N GLY A 12 -0.91 32.30 -2.44
CA GLY A 12 0.07 31.88 -1.44
C GLY A 12 0.83 30.60 -1.82
N TYR A 13 1.39 29.91 -0.82
CA TYR A 13 2.09 28.64 -1.03
C TYR A 13 1.13 27.45 -0.89
N ARG A 14 1.24 26.51 -1.84
CA ARG A 14 0.47 25.25 -1.84
C ARG A 14 1.34 24.03 -1.50
N THR A 15 2.55 24.29 -0.99
CA THR A 15 3.50 23.28 -0.51
C THR A 15 3.23 22.94 0.95
N ILE A 16 3.59 21.72 1.35
CA ILE A 16 3.62 21.28 2.75
C ILE A 16 5.05 21.23 3.24
N ALA A 17 5.25 21.31 4.56
CA ALA A 17 6.57 21.30 5.18
C ALA A 17 7.17 19.88 5.31
N TYR A 18 7.10 19.04 4.26
CA TYR A 18 7.75 17.72 4.27
C TYR A 18 9.29 17.90 4.31
N PRO A 19 10.04 17.14 5.13
CA PRO A 19 9.62 16.03 6.01
C PRO A 19 9.18 16.44 7.43
N ASN A 20 9.33 17.72 7.82
CA ASN A 20 9.01 18.22 9.17
C ASN A 20 7.52 18.11 9.54
N LYS A 21 6.63 18.16 8.56
CA LYS A 21 5.19 17.93 8.71
C LYS A 21 4.74 16.92 7.65
N PRO A 22 4.40 15.68 8.03
CA PRO A 22 3.90 14.68 7.09
C PRO A 22 2.55 15.11 6.50
N PRO A 23 2.20 14.62 5.31
CA PRO A 23 0.88 14.84 4.74
C PRO A 23 -0.21 14.20 5.60
N VAL A 24 -1.42 14.78 5.57
CA VAL A 24 -2.61 14.14 6.11
C VAL A 24 -3.06 13.09 5.11
N ILE A 25 -3.06 11.83 5.53
CA ILE A 25 -3.46 10.68 4.72
C ILE A 25 -4.90 10.29 5.13
N PRO A 26 -5.79 9.95 4.18
CA PRO A 26 -7.15 9.52 4.51
C PRO A 26 -7.18 8.13 5.17
N ASP A 27 -8.20 7.86 5.97
CA ASP A 27 -8.35 6.60 6.73
C ASP A 27 -8.35 5.34 5.84
N ARG A 28 -8.80 5.46 4.59
CA ARG A 28 -8.86 4.34 3.62
C ARG A 28 -7.59 4.20 2.77
N PHE A 29 -6.51 4.88 3.14
CA PHE A 29 -5.24 4.71 2.44
C PHE A 29 -4.73 3.28 2.62
N ARG A 30 -4.40 2.64 1.50
CA ARG A 30 -4.03 1.22 1.47
C ARG A 30 -2.58 0.96 1.89
N GLY A 31 -1.70 1.94 1.71
CA GLY A 31 -0.27 1.82 2.05
C GLY A 31 0.37 0.49 1.66
N ARG A 32 1.28 -0.01 2.49
CA ARG A 32 2.10 -1.19 2.20
C ARG A 32 1.42 -2.48 2.70
N PRO A 33 1.26 -3.52 1.86
CA PRO A 33 0.76 -4.80 2.30
C PRO A 33 1.82 -5.51 3.17
N LEU A 34 1.35 -6.20 4.20
CA LEU A 34 2.12 -6.96 5.16
C LEU A 34 1.47 -8.34 5.34
N ILE A 35 2.31 -9.35 5.57
CA ILE A 35 1.87 -10.71 5.87
C ILE A 35 2.19 -10.98 7.33
N ASP A 36 1.16 -11.22 8.13
CA ASP A 36 1.27 -11.69 9.50
C ASP A 36 1.55 -13.18 9.49
N GLY A 37 2.83 -13.52 9.69
CA GLY A 37 3.30 -14.89 9.77
C GLY A 37 2.63 -15.77 10.82
N ALA A 38 2.13 -15.19 11.90
CA ALA A 38 1.47 -15.94 12.97
C ALA A 38 0.07 -16.43 12.58
N LYS A 39 -0.58 -15.73 11.63
CA LYS A 39 -1.92 -16.08 11.11
C LYS A 39 -1.85 -16.85 9.80
N CYS A 40 -0.70 -16.85 9.13
CA CYS A 40 -0.50 -17.54 7.86
C CYS A 40 -0.33 -19.04 8.10
N VAL A 41 -1.19 -19.85 7.49
CA VAL A 41 -1.09 -21.32 7.57
C VAL A 41 -0.18 -21.88 6.47
N ALA A 42 0.43 -23.02 6.73
CA ALA A 42 1.18 -23.78 5.73
C ALA A 42 0.26 -24.26 4.58
N ASP A 43 0.86 -24.50 3.41
CA ASP A 43 0.18 -25.04 2.23
C ASP A 43 -1.06 -24.26 1.76
N CYS A 44 -1.04 -22.93 1.89
CA CYS A 44 -2.08 -22.03 1.40
C CYS A 44 -1.53 -21.12 0.28
N SER A 45 -2.26 -21.03 -0.84
CA SER A 45 -1.88 -20.21 -2.00
C SER A 45 -2.88 -19.10 -2.35
N LYS A 46 -3.99 -18.95 -1.60
CA LYS A 46 -5.11 -18.09 -1.99
C LYS A 46 -4.74 -16.63 -2.31
N CYS A 47 -3.82 -16.04 -1.55
CA CYS A 47 -3.36 -14.68 -1.81
C CYS A 47 -2.52 -14.57 -3.08
N ALA A 48 -1.73 -15.60 -3.40
CA ALA A 48 -0.95 -15.68 -4.63
C ALA A 48 -1.86 -15.91 -5.85
N ASP A 49 -2.85 -16.80 -5.72
CA ASP A 49 -3.81 -17.10 -6.79
C ASP A 49 -4.70 -15.89 -7.14
N ALA A 50 -5.03 -15.06 -6.14
CA ALA A 50 -5.78 -13.82 -6.34
C ALA A 50 -4.94 -12.66 -6.89
N CYS A 51 -3.61 -12.77 -6.91
CA CYS A 51 -2.74 -11.65 -7.28
C CYS A 51 -2.69 -11.47 -8.81
N PRO A 52 -3.20 -10.35 -9.37
CA PRO A 52 -3.28 -10.17 -10.83
C PRO A 52 -1.91 -10.01 -11.51
N THR A 53 -0.88 -9.67 -10.75
CA THR A 53 0.50 -9.47 -11.25
C THR A 53 1.47 -10.58 -10.86
N GLY A 54 0.99 -11.60 -10.13
CA GLY A 54 1.88 -12.64 -9.59
C GLY A 54 2.97 -12.07 -8.66
N ALA A 55 2.65 -10.99 -7.93
CA ALA A 55 3.59 -10.34 -7.01
C ALA A 55 3.83 -11.15 -5.72
N ILE A 56 3.00 -12.14 -5.42
CA ILE A 56 3.13 -12.95 -4.20
C ILE A 56 3.73 -14.31 -4.58
N VAL A 57 4.86 -14.63 -3.96
CA VAL A 57 5.57 -15.90 -4.16
C VAL A 57 5.47 -16.72 -2.89
N ASN A 58 4.88 -17.91 -2.99
CA ASN A 58 4.84 -18.88 -1.90
C ASN A 58 6.20 -19.59 -1.82
N LEU A 59 6.89 -19.43 -0.70
CA LEU A 59 8.17 -20.09 -0.46
C LEU A 59 7.90 -21.43 0.23
N VAL A 60 8.49 -22.50 -0.30
CA VAL A 60 8.41 -23.83 0.34
C VAL A 60 9.06 -23.74 1.72
N SER A 61 8.29 -24.05 2.77
CA SER A 61 8.72 -24.01 4.18
C SER A 61 9.00 -22.61 4.74
N SER A 62 8.47 -21.53 4.15
CA SER A 62 8.60 -20.17 4.65
C SER A 62 7.36 -19.33 4.39
N GLN A 63 7.26 -18.18 5.06
CA GLN A 63 6.15 -17.25 4.83
C GLN A 63 6.18 -16.72 3.39
N PRO A 64 5.01 -16.49 2.77
CA PRO A 64 4.95 -15.89 1.45
C PRO A 64 5.59 -14.50 1.43
N GLN A 65 6.19 -14.15 0.30
CA GLN A 65 6.83 -12.84 0.10
C GLN A 65 6.08 -12.05 -0.97
N ILE A 66 6.04 -10.73 -0.80
CA ILE A 66 5.43 -9.80 -1.75
C ILE A 66 6.54 -9.01 -2.45
N ASP A 67 6.63 -9.14 -3.77
CA ASP A 67 7.43 -8.28 -4.62
C ASP A 67 6.72 -6.93 -4.80
N LEU A 68 7.20 -5.91 -4.07
CA LEU A 68 6.66 -4.56 -4.12
C LEU A 68 6.95 -3.84 -5.44
N GLY A 69 7.87 -4.33 -6.28
CA GLY A 69 8.08 -3.85 -7.64
C GLY A 69 6.98 -4.30 -8.62
N ARG A 70 6.25 -5.38 -8.29
CA ARG A 70 5.12 -5.91 -9.08
C ARG A 70 3.76 -5.64 -8.44
N CYS A 71 3.71 -5.28 -7.16
CA CYS A 71 2.47 -5.07 -6.43
C CYS A 71 1.73 -3.80 -6.90
N LEU A 72 0.42 -3.93 -7.18
CA LEU A 72 -0.45 -2.81 -7.56
C LEU A 72 -1.19 -2.16 -6.37
N PHE A 73 -1.00 -2.67 -5.15
CA PHE A 73 -1.72 -2.22 -3.96
C PHE A 73 -3.27 -2.32 -4.10
N CYS A 74 -3.76 -3.34 -4.82
CA CYS A 74 -5.20 -3.49 -5.15
C CYS A 74 -6.08 -4.01 -4.01
N MET A 75 -5.51 -4.73 -3.02
CA MET A 75 -6.17 -5.44 -1.90
C MET A 75 -6.79 -6.81 -2.22
N ASP A 76 -6.71 -7.30 -3.45
CA ASP A 76 -7.29 -8.62 -3.81
C ASP A 76 -6.73 -9.76 -2.93
N CYS A 77 -5.44 -9.70 -2.59
CA CYS A 77 -4.81 -10.67 -1.69
C CYS A 77 -5.30 -10.59 -0.24
N THR A 78 -5.72 -9.41 0.21
CA THR A 78 -6.32 -9.19 1.54
C THR A 78 -7.72 -9.76 1.59
N GLU A 79 -8.54 -9.51 0.56
CA GLU A 79 -9.89 -10.07 0.44
C GLU A 79 -9.89 -11.59 0.27
N ALA A 80 -8.92 -12.12 -0.46
CA ALA A 80 -8.79 -13.56 -0.68
C ALA A 80 -8.28 -14.34 0.54
N CYS A 81 -7.66 -13.68 1.53
CA CYS A 81 -7.06 -14.35 2.67
C CYS A 81 -8.11 -14.74 3.72
N PRO A 82 -8.45 -16.03 3.91
CA PRO A 82 -9.50 -16.43 4.85
C PRO A 82 -9.07 -16.31 6.32
N TYR A 83 -7.76 -16.18 6.58
CA TYR A 83 -7.19 -16.12 7.92
C TYR A 83 -6.87 -14.68 8.36
N GLY A 84 -7.11 -13.69 7.50
CA GLY A 84 -6.75 -12.29 7.78
C GLY A 84 -5.25 -12.10 8.05
N ALA A 85 -4.39 -12.92 7.42
CA ALA A 85 -2.94 -12.82 7.54
C ALA A 85 -2.39 -11.66 6.70
N VAL A 86 -2.98 -11.40 5.54
CA VAL A 86 -2.61 -10.26 4.69
C VAL A 86 -3.37 -9.02 5.16
N HIS A 87 -2.65 -7.95 5.47
CA HIS A 87 -3.23 -6.67 5.88
C HIS A 87 -2.39 -5.50 5.38
N HIS A 88 -2.94 -4.29 5.49
CA HIS A 88 -2.37 -3.07 4.93
C HIS A 88 -1.97 -2.13 6.06
N HIS A 89 -0.72 -1.66 6.05
CA HIS A 89 -0.29 -0.60 6.96
C HIS A 89 -0.50 0.77 6.28
N PRO A 90 -1.19 1.73 6.92
CA PRO A 90 -1.34 3.09 6.41
C PRO A 90 -0.02 3.86 6.36
#